data_AF-A0A1V3RP39-F1
#
_entry.id   AF-A0A1V3RP39-F1
#
_cell.length_a   1.000
_cell.length_b   1.000
_cell.length_c   1.000
_cell.angle_alpha   90.00
_cell.angle_beta   90.00
_cell.angle_gamma   90.00
#
_symmetry.space_group_name_H-M   'P 1'
#
loop_
_entity.id
_entity.type
_entity.pdbx_description
1 polymer ?
#
loop_
_entity_poly.entity_id
_entity_poly.type
_entity_poly.pdbx_seq_one_letter_code
_entity_poly.pdbx_strand_id
1 'polypeptide(L)'
;MYKIFLILAFFLLASPKLFAQNQENKLLIEEYLRQSESRKKTGITMMVIGAGTAGLGLILAAASNDWYSTAFGGGVIAFGLGSTATIISIPIIISSASSARKAAQLSIGANSVQVIKPNGPSANVYPALNFSIPLNPSKQ
;
A
#
# COMPACT_ATOMS: atom_id res chain seq x y z
N MET A 1 45.40 5.45 31.12
CA MET A 1 44.53 4.84 30.08
C MET A 1 43.04 4.85 30.44
N TYR A 2 42.65 4.65 31.71
CA TYR A 2 41.25 4.67 32.14
C TYR A 2 40.49 5.99 31.89
N LYS A 3 41.19 7.15 31.90
CA LYS A 3 40.57 8.47 31.66
C LYS A 3 40.00 8.64 30.24
N ILE A 4 40.66 8.04 29.23
CA ILE A 4 40.18 8.05 27.83
C ILE A 4 38.96 7.15 27.68
N PHE A 5 38.94 6.02 28.39
CA PHE A 5 37.80 5.10 28.41
C PHE A 5 36.55 5.76 29.02
N LEU A 6 36.73 6.58 30.06
CA LEU A 6 35.65 7.30 30.74
C LEU A 6 35.05 8.41 29.85
N ILE A 7 35.89 9.10 29.06
CA ILE A 7 35.44 10.10 28.08
C ILE A 7 34.67 9.45 26.93
N LEU A 8 35.10 8.29 26.44
CA LEU A 8 34.40 7.54 25.39
C LEU A 8 33.03 7.03 25.88
N ALA A 9 32.96 6.52 27.11
CA ALA A 9 31.71 6.07 27.73
C ALA A 9 30.71 7.23 27.92
N PHE A 10 31.20 8.40 28.29
CA PHE A 10 30.37 9.61 28.41
C PHE A 10 29.80 10.07 27.06
N PHE A 11 30.58 9.96 25.98
CA PHE A 11 30.14 10.31 24.63
C PHE A 11 29.08 9.36 24.06
N LEU A 12 29.13 8.07 24.43
CA LEU A 12 28.12 7.05 24.06
C LEU A 12 26.78 7.25 24.80
N LEU A 13 26.81 7.78 26.03
CA LEU A 13 25.59 8.08 26.80
C LEU A 13 24.97 9.42 26.43
N ALA A 14 25.76 10.35 25.89
CA ALA A 14 25.34 11.67 25.48
C ALA A 14 24.85 11.75 24.03
N SER A 15 24.72 10.62 23.32
CA SER A 15 24.18 10.63 21.96
C SER A 15 22.74 11.19 21.99
N PRO A 16 22.49 12.37 21.39
CA PRO A 16 21.14 12.91 21.33
C PRO A 16 20.28 11.93 20.55
N LYS A 17 19.09 11.61 21.06
CA LYS A 17 18.07 10.92 20.27
C LYS A 17 17.73 11.82 19.09
N LEU A 18 18.36 11.56 17.94
CA LEU A 18 18.14 12.30 16.71
C LEU A 18 16.64 12.22 16.39
N PHE A 19 15.97 13.37 16.41
CA PHE A 19 14.56 13.56 16.01
C PHE A 19 14.34 13.37 14.49
N ALA A 20 15.03 12.41 13.88
CA ALA A 20 14.76 11.96 12.51
C ALA A 20 13.49 11.07 12.42
N GLN A 21 12.85 10.79 13.56
CA GLN A 21 11.80 9.79 13.73
C GLN A 21 10.45 10.09 13.04
N ASN A 22 10.27 11.27 12.43
CA ASN A 22 9.04 11.61 11.70
C ASN A 22 9.15 11.35 10.17
N GLN A 23 10.35 11.06 9.64
CA GLN A 23 10.54 10.82 8.21
C GLN A 23 10.16 9.40 7.80
N GLU A 24 10.31 8.44 8.70
CA GLU A 24 9.99 7.02 8.48
C GLU A 24 8.52 6.81 8.14
N ASN A 25 7.60 7.50 8.83
CA ASN A 25 6.17 7.42 8.56
C ASN A 25 5.81 7.95 7.16
N LYS A 26 6.45 9.04 6.70
CA LYS A 26 6.16 9.60 5.37
C LYS A 26 6.56 8.63 4.26
N LEU A 27 7.74 8.02 4.36
CA LEU A 27 8.22 7.02 3.41
C LEU A 27 7.32 5.77 3.42
N LEU A 28 6.89 5.34 4.60
CA LEU A 28 6.06 4.15 4.78
C LEU A 28 4.61 4.36 4.30
N ILE A 29 4.05 5.57 4.47
CA ILE A 29 2.78 5.98 3.86
C ILE A 29 2.87 5.93 2.34
N GLU A 30 3.93 6.50 1.75
CA GLU A 30 4.14 6.54 0.31
C GLU A 30 4.28 5.13 -0.29
N GLU A 31 5.03 4.24 0.36
CA GLU A 31 5.17 2.85 -0.11
C GLU A 31 3.84 2.08 -0.04
N TYR A 32 3.02 2.27 1.00
CA TYR A 32 1.69 1.66 1.05
C TYR A 32 0.72 2.20 0.00
N LEU A 33 0.77 3.50 -0.30
CA LEU A 33 -0.01 4.09 -1.40
C LEU A 33 0.44 3.52 -2.74
N ARG A 34 1.75 3.48 -3.01
CA ARG A 34 2.33 2.90 -4.23
C ARG A 34 1.95 1.42 -4.39
N GLN A 35 2.01 0.65 -3.31
CA GLN A 35 1.61 -0.74 -3.30
C GLN A 35 0.10 -0.92 -3.53
N SER A 36 -0.74 -0.04 -2.98
CA SER A 36 -2.17 -0.03 -3.25
C SER A 36 -2.45 0.25 -4.73
N GLU A 37 -1.86 1.28 -5.32
CA GLU A 37 -2.11 1.66 -6.71
C GLU A 37 -1.68 0.58 -7.69
N SER A 38 -0.49 0.02 -7.50
CA SER A 38 0.03 -1.07 -8.35
C SER A 38 -0.86 -2.32 -8.27
N ARG A 39 -1.24 -2.76 -7.06
CA ARG A 39 -2.12 -3.91 -6.87
C ARG A 39 -3.52 -3.67 -7.43
N LYS A 40 -4.08 -2.47 -7.26
CA LYS A 40 -5.39 -2.11 -7.82
C LYS A 40 -5.35 -2.17 -9.34
N LYS A 41 -4.32 -1.61 -9.97
CA LYS A 41 -4.14 -1.63 -11.42
C LYS A 41 -4.02 -3.07 -11.93
N THR A 42 -3.14 -3.87 -11.34
CA THR A 42 -2.98 -5.29 -11.70
C THR A 42 -4.27 -6.08 -11.53
N GLY A 43 -4.96 -5.90 -10.40
CA GLY A 43 -6.24 -6.56 -10.13
C GLY A 43 -7.30 -6.20 -11.16
N ILE A 44 -7.52 -4.90 -11.44
CA ILE A 44 -8.50 -4.47 -12.44
C ILE A 44 -8.11 -4.98 -13.84
N THR A 45 -6.83 -4.92 -14.22
CA THR A 45 -6.38 -5.42 -15.52
C THR A 45 -6.62 -6.92 -15.64
N MET A 46 -6.28 -7.73 -14.63
CA MET A 46 -6.60 -9.15 -14.61
C MET A 46 -8.10 -9.42 -14.66
N MET A 47 -8.91 -8.63 -13.96
CA MET A 47 -10.36 -8.75 -13.97
C MET A 47 -10.93 -8.50 -15.37
N VAL A 48 -10.51 -7.43 -16.03
CA VAL A 48 -11.00 -7.06 -17.37
C VAL A 48 -10.57 -8.08 -18.42
N ILE A 49 -9.29 -8.49 -18.41
CA ILE A 49 -8.78 -9.51 -19.32
C ILE A 49 -9.47 -10.85 -19.05
N GLY A 50 -9.60 -11.23 -17.77
CA GLY A 50 -10.27 -12.45 -17.37
C GLY A 50 -11.73 -12.49 -17.79
N ALA A 51 -12.50 -11.44 -17.50
CA ALA A 51 -13.91 -11.37 -17.88
C ALA A 51 -14.09 -11.32 -19.40
N GLY A 52 -13.23 -10.57 -20.11
CA GLY A 52 -13.26 -10.50 -21.57
C GLY A 52 -12.94 -11.85 -22.22
N THR A 53 -11.89 -12.53 -21.78
CA THR A 53 -11.54 -13.88 -22.28
C THR A 53 -12.61 -14.91 -21.91
N ALA A 54 -13.23 -14.80 -20.73
CA ALA A 54 -14.31 -15.67 -20.34
C ALA A 54 -15.54 -15.50 -21.23
N GLY A 55 -15.95 -14.24 -21.46
CA GLY A 55 -17.07 -13.91 -22.35
C GLY A 55 -16.83 -14.37 -23.79
N LEU A 56 -15.64 -14.14 -24.33
CA LEU A 56 -15.26 -14.64 -25.66
C LEU A 56 -15.25 -16.17 -25.72
N GLY A 57 -14.76 -16.84 -24.67
CA GLY A 57 -14.77 -18.29 -24.58
C GLY A 57 -16.19 -18.87 -24.60
N LEU A 58 -17.12 -18.25 -23.86
CA LEU A 58 -18.54 -18.63 -23.89
C LEU A 58 -19.16 -18.43 -25.26
N ILE A 59 -18.92 -17.28 -25.91
CA ILE A 59 -19.46 -17.01 -27.24
C ILE A 59 -18.93 -18.03 -28.25
N LEU A 60 -17.62 -18.33 -28.20
CA LEU A 60 -16.99 -19.28 -29.11
C LEU A 60 -17.50 -20.71 -28.90
N ALA A 61 -17.70 -21.12 -27.65
CA ALA A 61 -18.27 -22.43 -27.32
C ALA A 61 -19.76 -22.51 -27.74
N ALA A 62 -20.54 -21.47 -27.48
CA ALA A 62 -21.97 -21.42 -27.82
C ALA A 62 -22.23 -21.34 -29.33
N ALA A 63 -21.31 -20.75 -30.10
CA ALA A 63 -21.39 -20.69 -31.55
C ALA A 63 -20.93 -22.00 -32.25
N SER A 64 -20.45 -22.99 -31.49
CA SER A 64 -20.03 -24.27 -32.05
C SER A 64 -21.23 -25.19 -32.31
N ASN A 65 -21.24 -25.81 -33.48
CA ASN A 65 -22.27 -26.79 -33.88
C ASN A 65 -21.99 -28.21 -33.36
N ASP A 66 -20.78 -28.47 -32.86
CA ASP A 66 -20.37 -29.79 -32.37
C ASP A 66 -19.46 -29.65 -31.13
N TRP A 67 -19.55 -30.62 -30.23
CA TRP A 67 -18.81 -30.69 -28.97
C TRP A 67 -17.35 -31.10 -29.18
N TYR A 68 -17.05 -31.76 -30.30
CA TYR A 68 -15.68 -32.16 -30.65
C TYR A 68 -14.95 -31.12 -31.50
N SER A 69 -15.59 -29.99 -31.80
CA SER A 69 -14.96 -28.94 -32.59
C SER A 69 -13.87 -28.22 -31.81
N THR A 70 -12.81 -27.79 -32.50
CA THR A 70 -11.76 -26.95 -31.92
C THR A 70 -12.31 -25.65 -31.34
N ALA A 71 -13.40 -25.11 -31.90
CA ALA A 71 -14.06 -23.91 -31.40
C ALA A 71 -14.73 -24.15 -30.04
N PHE A 72 -15.40 -25.29 -29.86
CA PHE A 72 -15.98 -25.67 -28.58
C PHE A 72 -14.88 -25.90 -27.53
N GLY A 73 -13.88 -26.72 -27.85
CA GLY A 73 -12.77 -26.99 -26.93
C GLY A 73 -11.98 -25.73 -26.56
N GLY A 74 -11.66 -24.89 -27.54
CA GLY A 74 -10.99 -23.61 -27.33
C GLY A 74 -11.84 -22.62 -26.52
N GLY A 75 -13.16 -22.59 -26.76
CA GLY A 75 -14.11 -21.75 -26.04
C GLY A 75 -14.22 -22.14 -24.56
N VAL A 76 -14.31 -23.44 -24.26
CA VAL A 76 -14.34 -23.95 -22.88
C VAL A 76 -13.04 -23.63 -22.13
N ILE A 77 -11.89 -23.80 -22.78
CA ILE A 77 -10.58 -23.46 -22.20
C ILE A 77 -10.49 -21.95 -21.92
N ALA A 78 -10.84 -21.11 -22.89
CA ALA A 78 -10.84 -19.66 -22.73
C ALA A 78 -11.80 -19.20 -21.63
N PHE A 79 -12.97 -19.83 -21.53
CA PHE A 79 -13.91 -19.60 -20.43
C PHE A 79 -13.32 -19.96 -19.07
N GLY A 80 -12.71 -21.14 -18.94
CA GLY A 80 -12.09 -21.59 -17.71
C GLY A 80 -10.93 -20.68 -17.26
N LEU A 81 -10.02 -20.34 -18.18
CA LEU A 81 -8.88 -19.46 -17.90
C LEU A 81 -9.33 -18.03 -17.58
N GLY A 82 -10.30 -17.49 -18.33
CA GLY A 82 -10.82 -16.16 -18.08
C GLY A 82 -11.55 -16.06 -16.73
N SER A 83 -12.37 -17.06 -16.40
CA SER A 83 -13.11 -17.10 -15.15
C SER A 83 -12.18 -17.22 -13.94
N THR A 84 -11.16 -18.07 -14.02
CA THR A 84 -10.15 -18.23 -12.95
C THR A 84 -9.34 -16.95 -12.74
N ALA A 85 -8.88 -16.30 -13.82
CA ALA A 85 -8.20 -15.00 -13.74
C ALA A 85 -9.08 -13.93 -13.08
N THR A 86 -10.38 -13.93 -13.40
CA THR A 86 -11.35 -13.00 -12.79
C THR A 86 -11.50 -13.27 -11.28
N ILE A 87 -11.61 -14.53 -10.86
CA ILE A 87 -11.73 -14.88 -9.44
C ILE A 87 -10.48 -14.47 -8.65
N ILE A 88 -9.29 -14.74 -9.19
CA ILE A 88 -8.00 -14.39 -8.55
C ILE A 88 -7.82 -12.86 -8.46
N SER A 89 -8.41 -12.09 -9.36
CA SER A 89 -8.33 -10.63 -9.34
C SER A 89 -8.99 -10.00 -8.10
N ILE A 90 -10.03 -10.63 -7.55
CA ILE A 90 -10.81 -10.10 -6.42
C ILE A 90 -9.95 -9.92 -5.16
N PRO A 91 -9.25 -10.95 -4.64
CA PRO A 91 -8.40 -10.78 -3.46
C PRO A 91 -7.26 -9.79 -3.70
N ILE A 92 -6.75 -9.66 -4.94
CA ILE A 92 -5.73 -8.66 -5.29
C ILE A 92 -6.30 -7.24 -5.12
N ILE A 93 -7.51 -6.98 -5.62
CA ILE A 93 -8.20 -5.69 -5.47
C ILE A 93 -8.50 -5.42 -4.00
N ILE A 94 -9.01 -6.39 -3.25
CA ILE A 94 -9.30 -6.22 -1.81
C ILE A 94 -8.01 -5.89 -1.05
N SER A 95 -6.90 -6.58 -1.35
CA SER A 95 -5.60 -6.31 -0.72
C SER A 95 -5.11 -4.89 -1.00
N SER A 96 -5.38 -4.34 -2.19
CA SER A 96 -5.04 -2.96 -2.54
C SER A 96 -5.76 -1.95 -1.62
N ALA A 97 -7.06 -2.16 -1.41
CA ALA A 97 -7.85 -1.32 -0.50
C ALA A 97 -7.36 -1.41 0.95
N SER A 98 -6.87 -2.58 1.38
CA SER A 98 -6.29 -2.74 2.71
C SER A 98 -5.00 -1.91 2.88
N SER A 99 -4.13 -1.87 1.87
CA SER A 99 -2.90 -1.06 1.89
C SER A 99 -3.23 0.45 1.89
N ALA A 100 -4.22 0.88 1.11
CA ALA A 100 -4.70 2.27 1.15
C ALA A 100 -5.23 2.67 2.53
N ARG A 101 -5.99 1.79 3.20
CA ARG A 101 -6.47 2.03 4.57
C ARG A 101 -5.33 2.14 5.57
N LYS A 102 -4.29 1.31 5.45
CA LYS A 102 -3.08 1.41 6.29
C LYS A 102 -2.36 2.75 6.09
N ALA A 103 -2.15 3.15 4.83
CA ALA A 103 -1.58 4.46 4.52
C ALA A 103 -2.41 5.61 5.13
N ALA A 104 -3.74 5.53 5.03
CA ALA A 104 -4.64 6.52 5.62
C ALA A 104 -4.54 6.55 7.16
N GLN A 105 -4.49 5.39 7.83
CA GLN A 105 -4.30 5.33 9.29
C GLN A 105 -2.96 5.93 9.72
N LEU A 106 -1.88 5.65 8.98
CA LEU A 106 -0.56 6.24 9.24
C LEU A 106 -0.52 7.75 8.97
N SER A 107 -1.31 8.24 8.02
CA SER A 107 -1.43 9.68 7.72
C SER A 107 -2.21 10.47 8.78
N ILE A 108 -3.01 9.79 9.61
CA ILE A 108 -3.75 10.37 10.74
C ILE A 108 -2.92 10.10 12.00
N GLY A 109 -1.93 10.95 12.25
CA GLY A 109 -1.07 10.85 13.43
C GLY A 109 -1.61 11.68 14.59
N ALA A 110 -1.99 11.05 15.70
CA ALA A 110 -2.15 11.75 16.99
C ALA A 110 -0.73 12.00 17.56
N ASN A 111 -0.19 13.19 17.31
CA ASN A 111 1.11 13.57 17.83
C ASN A 111 0.92 14.48 19.03
N SER A 112 1.66 14.24 20.11
CA SER A 112 1.62 15.14 21.24
C SER A 112 2.62 16.28 21.04
N VAL A 113 2.14 17.51 20.92
CA VAL A 113 3.00 18.70 20.78
C VAL A 113 3.49 19.11 22.16
N GLN A 114 4.81 19.15 22.33
CA GLN A 114 5.44 19.69 23.53
C GLN A 114 5.61 21.19 23.35
N VAL A 115 4.94 21.98 24.19
CA VAL A 115 5.13 23.44 24.20
C VAL A 115 6.30 23.75 25.13
N ILE A 116 7.40 24.26 24.57
CA ILE A 116 8.56 24.70 25.34
C ILE A 116 8.21 26.04 25.99
N LYS A 117 8.11 26.06 27.32
CA LYS A 117 8.00 27.32 28.07
C LYS A 117 9.37 28.00 28.11
N PRO A 118 9.48 29.29 27.75
CA PRO A 118 10.77 29.99 27.73
C PRO A 118 11.44 30.12 29.11
N ASN A 119 10.70 30.04 30.23
CA ASN A 119 11.23 30.33 31.58
C ASN A 119 10.83 29.29 32.66
N GLY A 120 10.94 27.97 32.42
CA GLY A 120 10.84 27.00 33.54
C GLY A 120 10.60 25.53 33.16
N PRO A 121 10.81 24.58 34.10
CA PRO A 121 10.66 23.15 33.84
C PRO A 121 9.19 22.72 33.96
N SER A 122 8.47 22.75 32.84
CA SER A 122 7.33 21.87 32.58
C SER A 122 6.98 21.96 31.08
N ALA A 123 7.23 20.86 30.36
CA ALA A 123 6.72 20.67 29.01
C ALA A 123 5.28 20.20 29.13
N ASN A 124 4.31 21.11 28.95
CA ASN A 124 2.92 20.71 28.79
C ASN A 124 2.79 19.97 27.45
N VAL A 125 2.33 18.72 27.53
CA VAL A 125 2.13 17.83 26.40
C VAL A 125 0.66 17.94 25.98
N TYR A 126 0.39 18.53 24.82
CA TYR A 126 -0.98 18.64 24.29
C TYR A 126 -1.20 17.59 23.20
N PRO A 127 -2.31 16.83 23.23
CA PRO A 127 -2.65 15.96 22.13
C PRO A 127 -3.00 16.83 20.90
N ALA A 128 -2.32 16.60 19.78
CA ALA A 128 -2.63 17.23 18.50
C ALA A 128 -2.92 16.16 17.45
N LEU A 129 -3.87 16.47 16.56
CA LEU A 129 -4.18 15.67 15.39
C LEU A 129 -3.43 16.29 14.20
N ASN A 130 -2.46 15.55 13.66
CA ASN A 130 -1.78 15.93 12.43
C ASN A 130 -2.44 15.20 11.26
N PHE A 131 -2.91 15.97 10.29
CA PHE A 131 -3.43 15.47 9.02
C PHE A 131 -2.46 15.87 7.91
N SER A 132 -1.91 14.89 7.20
CA SER A 132 -1.06 15.13 6.04
C SER A 132 -1.83 14.82 4.76
N ILE A 133 -2.11 15.84 3.96
CA ILE A 133 -2.67 15.68 2.61
C ILE A 133 -1.51 15.65 1.63
N PRO A 134 -1.19 14.51 1.00
CA PRO A 134 -0.26 14.52 -0.12
C PRO A 134 -0.91 15.27 -1.29
N LEU A 135 -0.41 16.46 -1.59
CA LEU A 135 -0.72 17.16 -2.84
C LEU A 135 0.02 16.43 -3.96
N ASN A 136 -0.64 15.53 -4.67
CA ASN A 136 -0.06 14.89 -5.85
C ASN A 136 -0.05 15.89 -7.03
N PRO A 137 1.12 16.27 -7.60
CA PRO A 137 1.18 17.14 -8.77
C PRO A 137 1.06 16.39 -10.12
N SER A 138 0.90 15.05 -10.15
CA SER A 138 1.06 14.26 -11.39
C SER A 138 -0.19 14.13 -12.29
N LYS A 139 -0.97 15.21 -12.44
CA LYS A 139 -1.97 15.34 -13.52
C LYS A 139 -2.01 16.78 -14.01
N GLN A 140 -1.06 17.14 -14.87
CA GLN A 140 -1.23 18.10 -15.96
C GLN A 140 -0.94 17.38 -17.26
#